data_AF-A0A2Z6D3N4-F1
#
_entry.id   AF-A0A2Z6D3N4-F1
#
_cell.length_a   1.000
_cell.length_b   1.000
_cell.length_c   1.000
_cell.angle_alpha   90.00
_cell.angle_beta   90.00
_cell.angle_gamma   90.00
#
_symmetry.space_group_name_H-M   'P 1'
#
loop_
_entity.id
_entity.type
_entity.pdbx_description
1 polymer ?
#
loop_
_entity_poly.entity_id
_entity_poly.type
_entity_poly.pdbx_seq_one_letter_code
_entity_poly.pdbx_strand_id
1 'polypeptide(L)'
;MSEGNCFLPESHLLARSLSLLQRPHHTPDYKSLNTILGQLVEQQNLVYGEVANSIYQKAAYRAELSVALKIQTLINRPTYPTRHLENWLADFQALEYRELSRLTPEQISALLMAVKHPISIITGGPGRGKTYVLRTLVQWLTSRGVNVALAAPTGKAANRMKEATGMEASTIHRLLQWQGLGQNFYYNEDNPLTIDWLIVDEFSMVDIFLFNSLLKALPTKTQILLVGDSDQLPSVGPGMVLRDLLNSEIVPTTIGGKKIP
;
A
#
# COMPACT_ATOMS: atom_id res chain seq x y z
N MET A 1 -1.48 -18.99 -10.92
CA MET A 1 -2.05 -17.97 -10.01
C MET A 1 -0.98 -16.96 -9.57
N SER A 2 -0.12 -16.47 -10.47
CA SER A 2 1.08 -15.66 -10.11
C SER A 2 1.07 -14.22 -10.63
N GLU A 3 0.02 -13.80 -11.35
CA GLU A 3 0.03 -12.50 -12.05
C GLU A 3 -0.62 -11.37 -11.25
N GLY A 4 -1.27 -11.64 -10.12
CA GLY A 4 -1.88 -10.60 -9.26
C GLY A 4 -2.94 -9.74 -9.95
N ASN A 5 -3.50 -10.18 -11.08
CA ASN A 5 -4.41 -9.35 -11.88
C ASN A 5 -5.74 -9.08 -11.16
N CYS A 6 -6.18 -7.82 -11.13
CA CYS A 6 -7.55 -7.45 -10.75
C CYS A 6 -8.57 -7.72 -11.87
N PHE A 7 -8.10 -7.77 -13.12
CA PHE A 7 -8.91 -7.95 -14.32
C PHE A 7 -8.18 -8.76 -15.39
N LEU A 8 -8.93 -9.19 -16.40
CA LEU A 8 -8.37 -9.68 -17.65
C LEU A 8 -9.06 -9.00 -18.82
N PRO A 9 -8.36 -8.66 -19.91
CA PRO A 9 -9.02 -8.35 -21.17
C PRO A 9 -9.99 -9.47 -21.54
N GLU A 10 -11.17 -9.15 -22.07
CA GLU A 10 -12.20 -10.13 -22.41
C GLU A 10 -11.65 -11.29 -23.25
N SER A 11 -10.85 -10.97 -24.27
CA SER A 11 -10.20 -11.98 -25.14
C SER A 11 -9.31 -12.95 -24.36
N HIS A 12 -8.55 -12.45 -23.38
CA HIS A 12 -7.70 -13.27 -22.53
C HIS A 12 -8.51 -14.11 -21.55
N LEU A 13 -9.58 -13.56 -20.97
CA LEU A 13 -10.49 -14.28 -20.09
C LEU A 13 -11.11 -15.47 -20.80
N LEU A 14 -11.63 -15.25 -22.02
CA LEU A 14 -12.25 -16.30 -22.83
C LEU A 14 -11.22 -17.37 -23.23
N ALA A 15 -10.05 -16.97 -23.72
CA ALA A 15 -8.98 -17.91 -24.10
C ALA A 15 -8.51 -18.77 -22.91
N ARG A 16 -8.30 -18.16 -21.74
CA ARG A 16 -7.92 -18.90 -20.51
C ARG A 16 -9.04 -19.81 -20.03
N SER A 17 -10.29 -19.37 -20.09
CA SER A 17 -11.44 -20.18 -19.70
C SER A 17 -11.58 -21.42 -20.58
N LEU A 18 -11.40 -21.27 -21.89
CA LEU A 18 -11.43 -22.39 -22.83
C LEU A 18 -10.32 -23.40 -22.52
N SER A 19 -9.10 -22.94 -22.29
CA SER A 19 -7.96 -23.80 -21.93
C SER A 19 -8.18 -24.56 -20.61
N LEU A 20 -8.74 -23.90 -19.59
CA LEU A 20 -8.95 -24.50 -18.26
C LEU A 20 -10.14 -25.47 -18.22
N LEU A 21 -11.16 -25.24 -19.03
CA LEU A 21 -12.38 -26.04 -19.07
C LEU A 21 -12.31 -27.19 -20.09
N GLN A 22 -11.24 -27.25 -20.88
CA GLN A 22 -11.01 -28.34 -21.82
C GLN A 22 -10.80 -29.67 -21.08
N ARG A 23 -11.57 -30.69 -21.47
CA ARG A 23 -11.50 -32.06 -20.94
C ARG A 23 -11.37 -33.05 -22.10
N PRO A 24 -10.87 -34.28 -21.87
CA PRO A 24 -10.66 -35.28 -22.94
C PRO A 24 -11.87 -35.55 -23.84
N HIS A 25 -13.09 -35.34 -23.35
CA HIS A 25 -14.34 -35.58 -24.09
C HIS A 25 -15.25 -34.34 -24.18
N HIS A 26 -14.75 -33.16 -23.81
CA HIS A 26 -15.52 -31.93 -23.87
C HIS A 26 -14.61 -30.73 -24.08
N THR A 27 -14.80 -30.07 -25.22
CA THR A 27 -14.18 -28.77 -25.49
C THR A 27 -15.30 -27.74 -25.50
N PRO A 28 -15.32 -26.78 -24.56
CA PRO A 28 -16.30 -25.71 -24.59
C PRO A 28 -16.09 -24.83 -25.82
N ASP A 29 -17.18 -24.36 -26.43
CA ASP A 29 -17.13 -23.43 -27.54
C ASP A 29 -17.22 -21.96 -27.06
N TYR A 30 -16.68 -21.05 -27.88
CA TYR A 30 -16.67 -19.61 -27.55
C TYR A 30 -18.06 -18.99 -27.42
N LYS A 31 -19.07 -19.50 -28.13
CA LYS A 31 -20.43 -18.93 -28.08
C LYS A 31 -21.08 -19.23 -26.72
N SER A 32 -20.91 -20.46 -26.23
CA SER A 32 -21.35 -20.85 -24.88
C SER A 32 -20.64 -20.04 -23.80
N LEU A 33 -19.32 -19.86 -23.90
CA LEU A 33 -18.55 -19.05 -22.95
C LEU A 33 -18.99 -17.58 -22.94
N ASN A 34 -19.22 -16.98 -24.12
CA ASN A 34 -19.73 -15.61 -24.23
C ASN A 34 -21.13 -15.45 -23.63
N THR A 35 -21.99 -16.46 -23.81
CA THR A 35 -23.33 -16.46 -23.20
C THR A 35 -23.25 -16.46 -21.68
N ILE A 36 -22.38 -17.30 -21.11
CA ILE A 36 -22.15 -17.37 -19.66
C ILE A 36 -21.53 -16.06 -19.15
N LEU A 37 -20.56 -15.49 -19.88
CA LEU A 37 -19.98 -14.20 -19.53
C LEU A 37 -21.06 -13.11 -19.46
N GLY A 38 -21.94 -13.03 -20.47
CA GLY A 38 -23.07 -12.12 -20.49
C GLY A 38 -23.97 -12.29 -19.25
N GLN A 39 -24.32 -13.53 -18.90
CA GLN A 39 -25.12 -13.82 -17.70
C GLN A 39 -24.42 -13.38 -16.41
N LEU A 40 -23.10 -13.60 -16.29
CA LEU A 40 -22.33 -13.17 -15.12
C LEU A 40 -22.25 -11.64 -14.99
N VAL A 41 -22.24 -10.92 -16.12
CA VAL A 41 -22.29 -9.46 -16.16
C VAL A 41 -23.70 -8.96 -15.81
N GLU A 42 -24.75 -9.57 -16.36
CA GLU A 42 -26.15 -9.25 -16.02
C GLU A 42 -26.45 -9.45 -14.53
N GLN A 43 -25.92 -10.53 -13.95
CA GLN A 43 -26.01 -10.82 -12.52
C GLN A 43 -25.08 -9.95 -11.65
N GLN A 44 -24.28 -9.08 -12.27
CA GLN A 44 -23.29 -8.21 -11.61
C GLN A 44 -22.22 -8.99 -10.81
N ASN A 45 -21.93 -10.23 -11.16
CA ASN A 45 -20.79 -10.97 -10.62
C ASN A 45 -19.49 -10.45 -11.26
N LEU A 46 -19.56 -10.15 -12.55
CA LEU A 46 -18.50 -9.51 -13.32
C LEU A 46 -18.93 -8.13 -13.79
N VAL A 47 -17.96 -7.25 -14.03
CA VAL A 47 -18.20 -5.92 -14.59
C VAL A 47 -17.15 -5.58 -15.63
N TYR A 48 -17.55 -4.80 -16.63
CA TYR A 48 -16.63 -4.20 -17.58
C TYR A 48 -15.92 -3.02 -16.93
N GLY A 49 -14.59 -2.99 -17.04
CA GLY A 49 -13.77 -1.84 -16.70
C GLY A 49 -13.65 -0.87 -17.87
N GLU A 50 -13.08 0.29 -17.58
CA GLU A 50 -12.98 1.40 -18.56
C GLU A 50 -11.78 1.23 -19.52
N VAL A 51 -10.86 0.31 -19.22
CA VAL A 51 -9.60 0.15 -19.96
C VAL A 51 -9.60 -1.18 -20.72
N ALA A 52 -9.30 -1.15 -22.02
CA ALA A 52 -8.98 -2.33 -22.83
C ALA A 52 -10.00 -3.49 -22.81
N ASN A 53 -11.31 -3.20 -22.74
CA ASN A 53 -12.38 -4.20 -22.59
C ASN A 53 -12.07 -5.19 -21.46
N SER A 54 -11.62 -4.66 -20.33
CA SER A 54 -11.26 -5.42 -19.15
C SER A 54 -12.52 -5.94 -18.45
N ILE A 55 -12.44 -7.19 -18.00
CA ILE A 55 -13.46 -7.83 -17.17
C ILE A 55 -12.90 -7.99 -15.76
N TYR A 56 -13.64 -7.47 -14.79
CA TYR A 56 -13.30 -7.51 -13.37
C TYR A 56 -14.31 -8.36 -12.61
N GLN A 57 -13.86 -8.92 -11.48
CA GLN A 57 -14.80 -9.21 -10.40
C GLN A 57 -15.33 -7.89 -9.83
N LYS A 58 -16.65 -7.80 -9.58
CA LYS A 58 -17.27 -6.57 -9.07
C LYS A 58 -16.62 -6.04 -7.80
N ALA A 59 -16.22 -6.92 -6.88
CA ALA A 59 -15.54 -6.54 -5.65
C ALA A 59 -14.17 -5.90 -5.91
N ALA A 60 -13.37 -6.48 -6.81
CA ALA A 60 -12.04 -5.97 -7.16
C ALA A 60 -12.14 -4.61 -7.86
N TYR A 61 -13.05 -4.46 -8.82
CA TYR A 61 -13.30 -3.18 -9.50
C TYR A 61 -13.68 -2.07 -8.51
N ARG A 62 -14.59 -2.36 -7.57
CA ARG A 62 -14.98 -1.41 -6.52
C ARG A 62 -13.82 -1.05 -5.59
N ALA A 63 -12.98 -2.02 -5.22
CA ALA A 63 -11.82 -1.78 -4.38
C ALA A 63 -10.79 -0.89 -5.09
N GLU A 64 -10.51 -1.17 -6.36
CA GLU A 64 -9.57 -0.39 -7.18
C GLU A 64 -10.03 1.06 -7.37
N LEU A 65 -11.29 1.26 -7.75
CA LEU A 65 -11.88 2.59 -7.90
C LEU A 65 -11.87 3.36 -6.57
N SER A 66 -12.26 2.71 -5.48
CA SER A 66 -12.26 3.30 -4.13
C SER A 66 -10.85 3.75 -3.71
N VAL A 67 -9.84 2.89 -3.91
CA VAL A 67 -8.44 3.22 -3.63
C VAL A 67 -7.98 4.38 -4.51
N ALA A 68 -8.20 4.33 -5.83
CA ALA A 68 -7.79 5.38 -6.76
C ALA A 68 -8.38 6.75 -6.37
N LEU A 69 -9.68 6.81 -6.08
CA LEU A 69 -10.35 8.05 -5.66
C LEU A 69 -9.82 8.59 -4.33
N LYS A 70 -9.55 7.70 -3.36
CA LYS A 70 -8.99 8.10 -2.07
C LYS A 70 -7.56 8.62 -2.22
N ILE A 71 -6.73 7.97 -3.03
CA ILE A 71 -5.37 8.42 -3.34
C ILE A 71 -5.40 9.78 -4.04
N GLN A 72 -6.27 9.97 -5.03
CA GLN A 72 -6.44 11.26 -5.70
C GLN A 72 -6.87 12.35 -4.70
N THR A 73 -7.78 12.05 -3.79
CA THR A 73 -8.18 12.96 -2.71
C THR A 73 -7.00 13.32 -1.81
N LEU A 74 -6.15 12.35 -1.46
CA LEU A 74 -4.96 12.57 -0.64
C LEU A 74 -3.93 13.46 -1.34
N ILE A 75 -3.66 13.21 -2.62
CA ILE A 75 -2.67 13.98 -3.40
C ILE A 75 -3.11 15.43 -3.60
N ASN A 76 -4.41 15.67 -3.74
CA ASN A 76 -4.97 17.01 -3.92
C ASN A 76 -5.06 17.83 -2.62
N ARG A 77 -4.74 17.25 -1.46
CA ARG A 77 -4.68 18.00 -0.20
C ARG A 77 -3.42 18.90 -0.18
N PRO A 78 -3.48 20.05 0.52
CA PRO A 78 -2.32 20.93 0.65
C PRO A 78 -1.16 20.22 1.35
N THR A 79 0.07 20.59 0.96
CA THR A 79 1.29 20.10 1.60
C THR A 79 1.51 20.74 2.97
N TYR A 80 2.27 20.05 3.82
CA TYR A 80 2.64 20.51 5.16
C TYR A 80 4.04 21.14 5.18
N PRO A 81 4.29 22.10 6.08
CA PRO A 81 5.61 22.69 6.25
C PRO A 81 6.60 21.70 6.89
N THR A 82 7.83 21.67 6.36
CA THR A 82 8.92 20.79 6.84
C THR A 82 9.85 21.45 7.86
N ARG A 83 9.72 22.76 8.10
CA ARG A 83 10.65 23.54 8.95
C ARG A 83 10.89 22.94 10.34
N HIS A 84 9.86 22.38 10.97
CA HIS A 84 10.02 21.74 12.28
C HIS A 84 10.86 20.47 12.23
N LEU A 85 10.75 19.69 11.15
CA LEU A 85 11.60 18.53 10.93
C LEU A 85 13.03 18.97 10.58
N GLU A 86 13.20 19.97 9.72
CA GLU A 86 14.52 20.50 9.33
C GLU A 86 15.33 20.99 10.53
N ASN A 87 14.70 21.79 11.41
CA ASN A 87 15.35 22.27 12.63
C ASN A 87 15.71 21.10 13.56
N TRP A 88 14.79 20.15 13.74
CA TRP A 88 15.05 18.98 14.57
C TRP A 88 16.17 18.11 14.01
N LEU A 89 16.26 17.96 12.68
CA LEU A 89 17.32 17.20 12.02
C LEU A 89 18.68 17.86 12.18
N ALA A 90 18.76 19.19 12.18
CA ALA A 90 19.99 19.92 12.43
C ALA A 90 20.55 19.61 13.84
N ASP A 91 19.68 19.62 14.85
CA ASP A 91 20.05 19.26 16.22
C ASP A 91 20.38 17.76 16.34
N PHE A 92 19.57 16.90 15.72
CA PHE A 92 19.73 15.45 15.73
C PHE A 92 21.10 15.03 15.16
N GLN A 93 21.51 15.63 14.03
CA GLN A 93 22.80 15.35 13.39
C GLN A 93 24.00 15.94 14.15
N ALA A 94 23.79 16.97 14.98
CA ALA A 94 24.82 17.53 15.83
C ALA A 94 25.10 16.65 17.06
N LEU A 95 24.09 15.93 17.57
CA LEU A 95 24.18 15.06 18.74
C LEU A 95 24.78 13.68 18.41
N GLU A 96 24.51 13.11 17.23
CA GLU A 96 25.08 11.83 16.80
C GLU A 96 26.54 12.00 16.29
N TYR A 97 27.50 12.09 17.22
CA TYR A 97 28.95 12.26 16.97
C TYR A 97 29.67 11.11 16.23
N ARG A 98 28.96 10.13 15.66
CA ARG A 98 29.57 9.03 14.90
C ARG A 98 29.27 9.20 13.42
N GLU A 99 30.30 9.34 12.59
CA GLU A 99 30.20 9.44 11.12
C GLU A 99 29.36 8.30 10.49
N LEU A 100 29.31 7.14 11.14
CA LEU A 100 28.52 5.96 10.74
C LEU A 100 27.01 6.08 10.99
N SER A 101 26.54 7.19 11.57
CA SER A 101 25.13 7.40 11.96
C SER A 101 24.51 8.64 11.31
N ARG A 102 25.19 9.35 10.40
CA ARG A 102 24.55 10.48 9.72
C ARG A 102 23.60 10.02 8.62
N LEU A 103 22.38 10.59 8.59
CA LEU A 103 21.46 10.44 7.47
C LEU A 103 22.12 10.92 6.17
N THR A 104 22.00 10.13 5.11
CA THR A 104 22.43 10.57 3.77
C THR A 104 21.48 11.65 3.23
N PRO A 105 21.90 12.46 2.24
CA PRO A 105 21.00 13.43 1.60
C PRO A 105 19.70 12.81 1.06
N GLU A 106 19.77 11.59 0.53
CA GLU A 106 18.59 10.86 0.05
C GLU A 106 17.65 10.46 1.20
N GLN A 107 18.21 10.06 2.34
CA GLN A 107 17.43 9.75 3.55
C GLN A 107 16.76 11.00 4.14
N ILE A 108 17.46 12.13 4.16
CA ILE A 108 16.88 13.43 4.55
C ILE A 108 15.76 13.80 3.57
N SER A 109 15.99 13.68 2.27
CA SER A 109 14.96 13.94 1.25
C SER A 109 13.73 13.07 1.45
N ALA A 110 13.90 11.78 1.77
CA ALA A 110 12.81 10.87 2.08
C ALA A 110 12.00 11.32 3.31
N LEU A 111 12.66 11.74 4.38
CA LEU A 111 11.99 12.28 5.58
C LEU A 111 11.20 13.56 5.25
N LEU A 112 11.83 14.51 4.56
CA LEU A 112 11.18 15.77 4.20
C LEU A 112 9.99 15.52 3.26
N MET A 113 10.12 14.62 2.30
CA MET A 113 9.03 14.29 1.38
C MET A 113 7.86 13.61 2.10
N ALA A 114 8.15 12.71 3.05
CA ALA A 114 7.14 12.08 3.89
C ALA A 114 6.37 13.11 4.71
N VAL A 115 7.07 14.06 5.36
CA VAL A 115 6.41 15.11 6.16
C VAL A 115 5.67 16.12 5.29
N LYS A 116 6.16 16.40 4.09
CA LYS A 116 5.57 17.43 3.22
C LYS A 116 4.23 16.99 2.63
N HIS A 117 4.07 15.71 2.28
CA HIS A 117 2.90 15.26 1.51
C HIS A 117 1.92 14.44 2.36
N PRO A 118 0.61 14.57 2.11
CA PRO A 118 -0.42 13.75 2.76
C PRO A 118 -0.24 12.24 2.58
N ILE A 119 0.36 11.85 1.45
CA ILE A 119 0.79 10.49 1.17
C ILE A 119 2.13 10.52 0.44
N SER A 120 3.05 9.62 0.81
CA SER A 120 4.29 9.40 0.09
C SER A 120 4.74 7.95 0.14
N ILE A 121 5.68 7.60 -0.73
CA ILE A 121 6.30 6.28 -0.81
C ILE A 121 7.81 6.38 -0.57
N ILE A 122 8.34 5.49 0.26
CA ILE A 122 9.77 5.20 0.33
C ILE A 122 9.98 3.80 -0.26
N THR A 123 10.71 3.75 -1.38
CA THR A 123 11.07 2.51 -2.05
C THR A 123 12.58 2.24 -1.98
N GLY A 124 12.98 0.99 -2.22
CA GLY A 124 14.38 0.61 -2.43
C GLY A 124 14.71 -0.78 -1.92
N GLY A 125 15.78 -1.37 -2.46
CA GLY A 125 16.24 -2.72 -2.11
C GLY A 125 16.59 -2.95 -0.62
N PRO A 126 16.83 -4.21 -0.22
CA PRO A 126 17.40 -4.56 1.07
C PRO A 126 18.72 -3.81 1.33
N GLY A 127 18.95 -3.39 2.58
CA GLY A 127 20.18 -2.72 2.98
C GLY A 127 20.32 -1.24 2.56
N ARG A 128 19.28 -0.63 1.97
CA ARG A 128 19.27 0.81 1.62
C ARG A 128 18.81 1.72 2.76
N GLY A 129 18.90 1.31 4.02
CA GLY A 129 18.65 2.20 5.16
C GLY A 129 17.20 2.66 5.37
N LYS A 130 16.19 2.06 4.71
CA LYS A 130 14.75 2.37 4.92
C LYS A 130 14.36 2.32 6.41
N THR A 131 14.87 1.32 7.13
CA THR A 131 14.66 1.15 8.57
C THR A 131 15.18 2.33 9.38
N TYR A 132 16.32 2.91 8.99
CA TYR A 132 16.89 4.06 9.67
C TYR A 132 16.04 5.32 9.43
N VAL A 133 15.61 5.56 8.18
CA VAL A 133 14.65 6.63 7.85
C VAL A 133 13.35 6.49 8.65
N LEU A 134 12.77 5.29 8.68
CA LEU A 134 11.56 4.99 9.43
C LEU A 134 11.72 5.31 10.92
N ARG A 135 12.82 4.84 11.53
CA ARG A 135 13.14 5.09 12.93
C ARG A 135 13.24 6.58 13.23
N THR A 136 13.99 7.33 12.42
CA THR A 136 14.15 8.78 12.60
C THR A 136 12.81 9.50 12.50
N LEU A 137 11.97 9.14 11.52
CA LEU A 137 10.65 9.74 11.37
C LEU A 137 9.78 9.49 12.61
N VAL A 138 9.73 8.25 13.09
CA VAL A 138 8.95 7.88 14.28
C VAL A 138 9.45 8.61 15.53
N GLN A 139 10.76 8.74 15.72
CA GLN A 139 11.34 9.50 16.82
C GLN A 139 10.91 10.97 16.79
N TRP A 140 11.00 11.61 15.62
CA TRP A 140 10.54 12.98 15.45
C TRP A 140 9.04 13.14 15.71
N LEU A 141 8.19 12.29 15.12
CA LEU A 141 6.73 12.33 15.33
C LEU A 141 6.37 12.12 16.81
N THR A 142 7.03 11.19 17.48
CA THR A 142 6.80 10.91 18.90
C THR A 142 7.23 12.08 19.78
N SER A 143 8.36 12.74 19.48
CA SER A 143 8.81 13.96 20.17
C SER A 143 7.81 15.12 20.04
N ARG A 144 6.95 15.07 19.04
CA ARG A 144 5.88 16.05 18.76
C ARG A 144 4.54 15.67 19.39
N GLY A 145 4.45 14.50 20.04
CA GLY A 145 3.21 13.99 20.63
C GLY A 145 2.15 13.59 19.58
N VAL A 146 2.58 13.24 18.37
CA VAL A 146 1.69 12.85 17.26
C VAL A 146 1.21 11.41 17.45
N ASN A 147 -0.07 11.14 17.19
CA ASN A 147 -0.60 9.77 17.26
C ASN A 147 -0.23 9.00 16.00
N VAL A 148 0.79 8.15 16.09
CA VAL A 148 1.30 7.34 14.97
C VAL A 148 0.82 5.89 15.09
N ALA A 149 0.28 5.32 14.02
CA ALA A 149 0.11 3.88 13.87
C ALA A 149 1.22 3.29 13.00
N LEU A 150 1.81 2.22 13.51
CA LEU A 150 2.83 1.41 12.85
C LEU A 150 2.24 0.07 12.43
N ALA A 151 2.21 -0.18 11.13
CA ALA A 151 1.56 -1.34 10.55
C ALA A 151 2.46 -2.10 9.57
N ALA A 152 2.24 -3.40 9.45
CA ALA A 152 2.84 -4.24 8.43
C ALA A 152 1.87 -5.35 7.99
N PRO A 153 2.06 -6.01 6.84
CA PRO A 153 1.18 -7.10 6.41
C PRO A 153 1.37 -8.37 7.24
N THR A 154 2.57 -8.61 7.78
CA THR A 154 2.90 -9.83 8.54
C THR A 154 3.37 -9.54 9.95
N GLY A 155 3.15 -10.48 10.88
CA GLY A 155 3.58 -10.34 12.28
C GLY A 155 5.10 -10.22 12.42
N LYS A 156 5.87 -10.91 11.56
CA LYS A 156 7.33 -10.81 11.53
C LYS A 156 7.80 -9.40 11.14
N ALA A 157 7.20 -8.81 10.11
CA ALA A 157 7.51 -7.44 9.71
C ALA A 157 7.12 -6.42 10.78
N ALA A 158 5.96 -6.60 11.43
CA ALA A 158 5.53 -5.76 12.54
C ALA A 158 6.51 -5.83 13.73
N ASN A 159 6.96 -7.04 14.12
CA ASN A 159 7.95 -7.19 15.20
C ASN A 159 9.28 -6.51 14.86
N ARG A 160 9.77 -6.67 13.61
CA ARG A 160 10.98 -5.98 13.15
C ARG A 160 10.83 -4.46 13.19
N MET A 161 9.67 -3.95 12.79
CA MET A 161 9.35 -2.52 12.87
C MET A 161 9.37 -2.04 14.32
N LYS A 162 8.78 -2.81 15.25
CA LYS A 162 8.79 -2.52 16.68
C LYS A 162 10.21 -2.47 17.24
N GLU A 163 11.04 -3.46 16.93
CA GLU A 163 12.44 -3.51 17.35
C GLU A 163 13.24 -2.31 16.81
N ALA A 164 13.01 -1.95 15.55
CA ALA A 164 13.72 -0.84 14.91
C ALA A 164 13.32 0.55 15.45
N THR A 165 12.04 0.75 15.75
CA THR A 165 11.49 2.05 16.11
C THR A 165 11.34 2.26 17.62
N GLY A 166 11.30 1.18 18.40
CA GLY A 166 10.98 1.20 19.83
C GLY A 166 9.51 1.47 20.14
N MET A 167 8.64 1.55 19.12
CA MET A 167 7.21 1.82 19.25
C MET A 167 6.39 0.56 18.91
N GLU A 168 5.24 0.39 19.55
CA GLU A 168 4.35 -0.73 19.24
C GLU A 168 3.92 -0.70 17.76
N ALA A 169 4.07 -1.84 17.10
CA ALA A 169 3.68 -2.06 15.72
C ALA A 169 2.82 -3.34 15.64
N SER A 170 1.89 -3.36 14.69
CA SER A 170 0.95 -4.47 14.55
C SER A 170 0.74 -4.86 13.09
N THR A 171 0.08 -5.99 12.85
CA THR A 171 -0.37 -6.30 11.49
C THR A 171 -1.51 -5.36 11.11
N ILE A 172 -1.69 -5.07 9.81
CA ILE A 172 -2.85 -4.27 9.34
C ILE A 172 -4.16 -4.91 9.83
N HIS A 173 -4.27 -6.25 9.80
CA HIS A 173 -5.43 -6.97 10.32
C HIS A 173 -5.68 -6.74 11.81
N ARG A 174 -4.62 -6.67 12.63
CA ARG A 174 -4.74 -6.40 14.07
C ARG A 174 -5.04 -4.92 14.32
N LEU A 175 -4.44 -4.01 13.56
CA LEU A 175 -4.72 -2.57 13.63
C LEU A 175 -6.20 -2.31 13.35
N LEU A 176 -6.75 -2.92 12.29
CA LEU A 176 -8.15 -2.78 11.90
C LEU A 176 -9.12 -3.64 12.72
N GLN A 177 -8.61 -4.45 13.65
CA GLN A 177 -9.38 -5.39 14.47
C GLN A 177 -10.29 -6.28 13.62
N TRP A 178 -9.67 -7.19 12.86
CA TRP A 178 -10.38 -8.18 12.06
C TRP A 178 -11.26 -9.09 12.94
N GLN A 179 -12.56 -9.16 12.64
CA GLN A 179 -13.55 -9.88 13.45
C GLN A 179 -13.81 -11.32 13.00
N GLY A 180 -13.11 -11.81 11.97
CA GLY A 180 -13.27 -13.18 11.49
C GLY A 180 -14.45 -13.37 10.52
N LEU A 181 -15.32 -14.35 10.82
CA LEU A 181 -16.42 -14.84 9.97
C LEU A 181 -17.33 -13.69 9.50
N GLY A 182 -17.14 -13.26 8.24
CA GLY A 182 -17.83 -12.12 7.63
C GLY A 182 -16.91 -11.09 6.97
N GLN A 183 -15.58 -11.20 7.15
CA GLN A 183 -14.56 -10.27 6.61
C GLN A 183 -14.75 -8.81 7.04
N ASN A 184 -15.40 -8.57 8.17
CA ASN A 184 -15.59 -7.20 8.66
C ASN A 184 -14.44 -6.78 9.57
N PHE A 185 -13.98 -5.56 9.35
CA PHE A 185 -13.07 -4.85 10.24
C PHE A 185 -13.87 -3.94 11.17
N TYR A 186 -13.54 -3.94 12.46
CA TYR A 186 -14.17 -3.05 13.42
C TYR A 186 -13.87 -1.58 13.10
N TYR A 187 -12.63 -1.29 12.69
CA TYR A 187 -12.27 0.03 12.18
C TYR A 187 -12.54 0.10 10.69
N ASN A 188 -13.35 1.09 10.30
CA ASN A 188 -13.85 1.27 8.95
C ASN A 188 -14.28 2.74 8.75
N GLU A 189 -15.03 3.04 7.69
CA GLU A 189 -15.45 4.40 7.37
C GLU A 189 -16.42 5.01 8.40
N ASP A 190 -17.26 4.19 9.04
CA ASP A 190 -18.20 4.61 10.07
C ASP A 190 -17.54 4.70 11.47
N ASN A 191 -16.43 3.98 11.65
CA ASN A 191 -15.66 3.94 12.89
C ASN A 191 -14.16 4.08 12.58
N PRO A 192 -13.67 5.30 12.30
CA PRO A 192 -12.29 5.52 11.91
C PRO A 192 -11.32 5.34 13.08
N LEU A 193 -10.07 4.99 12.76
CA LEU A 193 -8.95 4.98 13.70
C LEU A 193 -8.73 6.38 14.29
N THR A 194 -8.25 6.48 15.54
CA THR A 194 -7.86 7.76 16.13
C THR A 194 -6.36 8.00 15.97
N ILE A 195 -5.93 8.31 14.74
CA ILE A 195 -4.51 8.50 14.39
C ILE A 195 -4.29 9.70 13.47
N ASP A 196 -3.13 10.34 13.65
CA ASP A 196 -2.67 11.45 12.82
C ASP A 196 -1.75 10.96 11.70
N TRP A 197 -1.02 9.87 11.94
CA TRP A 197 -0.06 9.27 11.01
C TRP A 197 -0.23 7.76 10.91
N LEU A 198 -0.14 7.24 9.70
CA LEU A 198 -0.03 5.83 9.41
C LEU A 198 1.29 5.57 8.68
N ILE A 199 2.08 4.61 9.18
CA ILE A 199 3.25 4.11 8.47
C ILE A 199 3.09 2.62 8.23
N VAL A 200 3.21 2.20 6.97
CA VAL A 200 3.07 0.79 6.56
C VAL A 200 4.39 0.30 5.96
N ASP A 201 5.06 -0.67 6.58
CA ASP A 201 6.25 -1.34 6.01
C ASP A 201 5.89 -2.64 5.30
N GLU A 202 6.78 -3.08 4.42
CA GLU A 202 6.57 -4.20 3.50
C GLU A 202 5.29 -4.06 2.66
N PHE A 203 4.98 -2.83 2.22
CA PHE A 203 3.74 -2.54 1.50
C PHE A 203 3.56 -3.30 0.18
N SER A 204 4.66 -3.83 -0.40
CA SER A 204 4.61 -4.70 -1.59
C SER A 204 3.74 -5.94 -1.38
N MET A 205 3.58 -6.41 -0.14
CA MET A 205 2.75 -7.57 0.20
C MET A 205 1.27 -7.24 0.44
N VAL A 206 0.86 -5.96 0.34
CA VAL A 206 -0.51 -5.53 0.61
C VAL A 206 -1.34 -5.61 -0.68
N ASP A 207 -2.44 -6.36 -0.63
CA ASP A 207 -3.40 -6.48 -1.74
C ASP A 207 -4.41 -5.33 -1.79
N ILE A 208 -5.17 -5.25 -2.89
CA ILE A 208 -6.11 -4.15 -3.12
C ILE A 208 -7.25 -4.10 -2.09
N PHE A 209 -7.69 -5.25 -1.56
CA PHE A 209 -8.79 -5.31 -0.62
C PHE A 209 -8.38 -4.85 0.78
N LEU A 210 -7.22 -5.31 1.23
CA LEU A 210 -6.64 -4.90 2.50
C LEU A 210 -6.30 -3.42 2.47
N PHE A 211 -5.74 -2.92 1.36
CA PHE A 211 -5.44 -1.49 1.24
C PHE A 211 -6.71 -0.63 1.22
N ASN A 212 -7.74 -1.04 0.48
CA ASN A 212 -9.04 -0.36 0.48
C ASN A 212 -9.64 -0.31 1.89
N SER A 213 -9.60 -1.43 2.62
CA SER A 213 -10.12 -1.50 4.00
C SER A 213 -9.33 -0.58 4.94
N LEU A 214 -8.00 -0.56 4.80
CA LEU A 214 -7.12 0.32 5.56
C LEU A 214 -7.46 1.78 5.30
N LEU A 215 -7.55 2.21 4.03
CA LEU A 215 -7.85 3.59 3.66
C LEU A 215 -9.23 4.07 4.14
N LYS A 216 -10.22 3.18 4.18
CA LYS A 216 -11.56 3.47 4.71
C LYS A 216 -11.54 3.75 6.22
N ALA A 217 -10.66 3.09 6.95
CA ALA A 217 -10.52 3.26 8.39
C ALA A 217 -9.73 4.52 8.79
N LEU A 218 -9.19 5.30 7.84
CA LEU A 218 -8.37 6.47 8.16
C LEU A 218 -9.21 7.75 8.26
N PRO A 219 -9.00 8.56 9.32
CA PRO A 219 -9.46 9.94 9.36
C PRO A 219 -9.02 10.74 8.14
N THR A 220 -9.83 11.73 7.74
CA THR A 220 -9.57 12.59 6.58
C THR A 220 -8.23 13.33 6.65
N LYS A 221 -7.73 13.61 7.87
CA LYS A 221 -6.50 14.37 8.08
C LYS A 221 -5.24 13.52 8.19
N THR A 222 -5.36 12.19 8.26
CA THR A 222 -4.20 11.30 8.44
C THR A 222 -3.18 11.48 7.31
N GLN A 223 -1.90 11.47 7.68
CA GLN A 223 -0.76 11.40 6.75
C GLN A 223 -0.26 9.96 6.65
N ILE A 224 0.11 9.54 5.44
CA ILE A 224 0.42 8.14 5.14
C ILE A 224 1.84 8.03 4.56
N LEU A 225 2.66 7.19 5.16
CA LEU A 225 3.91 6.75 4.57
C LEU A 225 3.82 5.26 4.22
N LEU A 226 4.01 4.95 2.94
CA LEU A 226 4.12 3.58 2.46
C LEU A 226 5.60 3.25 2.26
N VAL A 227 6.08 2.20 2.90
CA VAL A 227 7.45 1.71 2.79
C VAL A 227 7.42 0.32 2.17
N GLY A 228 8.15 0.14 1.08
CA GLY A 228 8.12 -1.14 0.37
C GLY A 228 9.26 -1.26 -0.64
N ASP A 229 9.21 -2.34 -1.40
CA ASP A 229 10.18 -2.64 -2.44
C ASP A 229 9.44 -3.33 -3.59
N SER A 230 9.44 -2.70 -4.77
CA SER A 230 8.78 -3.25 -5.96
C SER A 230 9.43 -4.54 -6.46
N ASP A 231 10.71 -4.76 -6.11
CA ASP A 231 11.48 -5.92 -6.54
C ASP A 231 11.30 -7.12 -5.59
N GLN A 232 10.60 -6.93 -4.46
CA GLN A 232 10.22 -8.01 -3.56
C GLN A 232 8.94 -8.72 -3.99
N LEU A 233 8.62 -9.81 -3.29
CA LEU A 233 7.42 -10.59 -3.56
C LEU A 233 6.17 -9.70 -3.47
N PRO A 234 5.28 -9.76 -4.49
CA PRO A 234 4.01 -9.05 -4.45
C PRO A 234 3.06 -9.69 -3.43
N SER A 235 1.92 -9.04 -3.21
CA SER A 235 0.83 -9.60 -2.44
C SER A 235 0.36 -10.96 -2.99
N VAL A 236 -0.14 -11.83 -2.10
CA VAL A 236 -0.76 -13.10 -2.51
C VAL A 236 -2.17 -12.87 -3.06
N GLY A 237 -2.85 -11.82 -2.56
CA GLY A 237 -4.15 -11.37 -3.06
C GLY A 237 -4.05 -10.62 -4.39
N PRO A 238 -5.18 -10.22 -4.98
CA PRO A 238 -5.18 -9.47 -6.23
C PRO A 238 -4.72 -8.02 -6.02
N GLY A 239 -4.11 -7.46 -7.06
CA GLY A 239 -3.63 -6.08 -7.11
C GLY A 239 -2.16 -5.97 -6.76
N MET A 240 -1.39 -5.39 -7.69
CA MET A 240 0.01 -5.02 -7.47
C MET A 240 0.13 -3.56 -7.06
N VAL A 241 -0.56 -3.19 -5.97
CA VAL A 241 -0.82 -1.80 -5.57
C VAL A 241 0.44 -0.95 -5.53
N LEU A 242 1.52 -1.42 -4.87
CA LEU A 242 2.76 -0.65 -4.80
C LEU A 242 3.34 -0.37 -6.20
N ARG A 243 3.37 -1.40 -7.06
CA ARG A 243 3.90 -1.27 -8.43
C ARG A 243 3.07 -0.29 -9.25
N ASP A 244 1.75 -0.37 -9.15
CA ASP A 244 0.84 0.48 -9.90
C ASP A 244 0.92 1.94 -9.42
N LEU A 245 1.06 2.17 -8.10
CA LEU A 245 1.33 3.51 -7.55
C LEU A 245 2.67 4.08 -8.02
N LEU A 246 3.73 3.26 -8.03
CA LEU A 246 5.05 3.68 -8.53
C LEU A 246 5.00 4.03 -10.03
N ASN A 247 4.36 3.21 -10.85
CA ASN A 247 4.22 3.43 -12.29
C ASN A 247 3.34 4.62 -12.65
N SER A 248 2.38 4.97 -11.78
CA SER A 248 1.50 6.11 -12.02
C SER A 248 2.19 7.47 -11.86
N GLU A 249 3.32 7.51 -11.14
CA GLU A 249 4.11 8.72 -10.84
C GLU A 249 3.33 9.85 -10.12
N ILE A 250 2.08 9.61 -9.69
CA ILE A 250 1.25 10.61 -9.01
C ILE A 250 1.56 10.72 -7.51
N VAL A 251 2.07 9.66 -6.88
CA VAL A 251 2.41 9.65 -5.46
C VAL A 251 3.89 10.01 -5.31
N PRO A 252 4.24 11.06 -4.54
CA PRO A 252 5.63 11.44 -4.28
C PRO A 252 6.43 10.25 -3.74
N THR A 253 7.50 9.91 -4.46
CA THR A 253 8.31 8.71 -4.17
C THR A 253 9.77 9.09 -3.97
N THR A 254 10.39 8.52 -2.93
CA THR A 254 11.83 8.64 -2.67
C THR A 254 12.50 7.28 -2.55
N ILE A 255 13.82 7.24 -2.76
CA ILE A 255 14.64 6.06 -2.54
C ILE A 255 15.27 6.15 -1.15
N GLY A 256 15.18 5.09 -0.35
CA GLY A 256 15.67 5.07 1.04
C GLY A 256 17.17 5.32 1.27
N GLY A 257 17.99 5.44 0.22
CA GLY A 257 19.44 5.67 0.30
C GLY A 257 20.25 4.81 -0.69
N LYS A 258 21.55 5.11 -0.84
CA LYS A 258 22.50 4.20 -1.54
C LYS A 258 22.89 3.04 -0.63
N LYS A 259 23.26 1.89 -1.22
CA LYS A 259 23.88 0.78 -0.48
C LYS A 259 25.21 1.30 0.07
N ILE A 260 25.36 1.38 1.39
CA ILE A 260 26.66 1.69 2.00
C ILE A 260 27.55 0.47 1.74
N PRO A 261 28.76 0.63 1.16
CA PRO A 261 29.65 -0.48 0.83
C PRO A 261 30.06 -1.30 2.06
#